data_AF-A0A831SNR2-F1
#
_entry.id   AF-A0A831SNR2-F1
#
_cell.length_a   1.000
_cell.length_b   1.000
_cell.length_c   1.000
_cell.angle_alpha   90.00
_cell.angle_beta   90.00
_cell.angle_gamma   90.00
#
_symmetry.space_group_name_H-M   'P 1'
#
loop_
_entity.id
_entity.type
_entity.pdbx_description
1 polymer ?
#
loop_
_entity_poly.entity_id
_entity_poly.type
_entity_poly.pdbx_seq_one_letter_code
_entity_poly.pdbx_strand_id
1 'polypeptide(L)' 'MTKWKKLFHTIYQCKYHIVWCPKYRYRIVKGQVAEFAEQTLRMLCEWKNIEILEMNVKEDHILPD' A
#
# COMPACT_ATOMS: atom_id res chain seq x y z
N MET A 1 17.55 -6.31 -2.58
CA MET A 1 17.10 -5.55 -3.78
C MET A 1 17.96 -4.31 -3.94
N THR A 2 18.30 -3.94 -5.17
CA THR A 2 19.09 -2.74 -5.47
C THR A 2 18.34 -1.47 -5.06
N LYS A 3 19.05 -0.51 -4.45
CA LYS A 3 18.48 0.76 -3.98
C LYS A 3 17.81 1.57 -5.09
N TRP A 4 18.25 1.40 -6.34
CA TRP A 4 17.85 2.22 -7.49
C TRP A 4 17.33 1.34 -8.64
N LYS A 5 16.25 1.78 -9.30
CA LYS A 5 15.70 1.21 -10.53
C LYS A 5 16.24 1.98 -11.74
N LYS A 6 16.38 1.30 -12.90
CA LYS A 6 16.99 1.87 -14.11
C LYS A 6 16.11 1.63 -15.34
N LEU A 7 15.95 2.67 -16.14
CA LEU A 7 15.44 2.67 -17.52
C LEU A 7 16.55 3.13 -18.47
N PHE A 8 16.31 3.13 -19.78
CA PHE A 8 17.30 3.52 -20.79
C PHE A 8 17.93 4.90 -20.55
N HIS A 9 17.17 5.86 -20.03
CA HIS A 9 17.62 7.25 -19.83
C HIS A 9 17.38 7.79 -18.42
N THR A 10 17.00 6.93 -17.46
CA THR A 10 16.64 7.37 -16.10
C THR A 10 17.08 6.36 -15.05
N ILE A 11 17.67 6.85 -13.97
CA ILE A 11 17.88 6.08 -12.73
C ILE A 11 17.01 6.74 -11.67
N TYR A 12 16.22 5.96 -10.93
CA TYR A 12 15.25 6.51 -9.99
C TYR A 12 15.09 5.63 -8.76
N GLN A 13 14.66 6.28 -7.67
CA GLN A 13 14.18 5.64 -6.46
C GLN A 13 12.99 6.47 -5.95
N CYS A 14 11.78 6.01 -6.23
CA CYS A 14 10.56 6.68 -5.79
C CYS A 14 9.91 5.82 -4.70
N LYS A 15 9.91 6.32 -3.47
CA LYS A 15 9.24 5.71 -2.32
C LYS A 15 8.22 6.71 -1.79
N TYR A 16 7.03 6.22 -1.47
CA TYR A 16 5.92 7.04 -1.00
C TYR A 16 5.34 6.45 0.28
N HIS A 17 4.99 7.32 1.22
CA HIS A 17 4.23 6.96 2.41
C HIS A 17 2.77 7.34 2.20
N ILE A 18 1.93 6.35 1.87
CA ILE A 18 0.53 6.56 1.49
C ILE A 18 -0.37 6.08 2.63
N VAL A 19 -1.25 6.96 3.12
CA VAL A 19 -2.20 6.64 4.19
C VAL A 19 -3.63 6.77 3.67
N TRP A 20 -4.47 5.81 4.01
CA TRP A 20 -5.90 5.84 3.72
C TRP A 20 -6.72 5.66 4.99
N CYS A 21 -7.84 6.38 5.10
CA CYS A 21 -8.80 6.24 6.20
C CYS A 21 -10.22 6.01 5.63
N PRO A 22 -11.06 5.21 6.30
CA PRO A 22 -12.48 5.16 6.00
C PRO A 22 -13.13 6.52 6.13
N LYS A 23 -14.24 6.73 5.41
CA LYS A 23 -15.05 7.94 5.54
C LYS A 23 -15.44 8.12 7.02
N TYR A 24 -15.20 9.33 7.56
CA TYR A 24 -15.39 9.69 8.96
C TYR A 24 -14.49 8.95 9.98
N ARG A 25 -13.46 8.23 9.52
CA ARG A 25 -12.48 7.53 10.38
C ARG A 25 -13.14 6.52 11.33
N TYR A 26 -14.23 5.89 10.87
CA TYR A 26 -14.85 4.83 11.65
C TYR A 26 -13.93 3.62 11.76
N ARG A 27 -13.98 2.95 12.91
CA ARG A 27 -13.22 1.72 13.22
C ARG A 27 -13.84 0.47 12.57
N ILE A 28 -14.01 0.51 11.25
CA ILE A 28 -14.68 -0.52 10.45
C ILE A 28 -13.72 -1.46 9.75
N VAL A 29 -12.43 -1.13 9.67
CA VAL A 29 -11.41 -1.92 8.97
C VAL A 29 -10.96 -3.06 9.88
N LYS A 30 -11.83 -4.04 10.07
CA LYS A 30 -11.61 -5.20 10.95
C LYS A 30 -12.29 -6.44 10.39
N GLY A 31 -11.81 -7.62 10.79
CA GLY A 31 -12.29 -8.90 10.29
C GLY A 31 -12.30 -8.95 8.76
N GLN A 32 -13.42 -9.39 8.17
CA GLN A 32 -13.58 -9.50 6.71
C GLN A 32 -13.33 -8.21 5.94
N VAL A 33 -13.61 -7.03 6.54
CA VAL A 33 -13.35 -5.74 5.88
C VAL A 33 -11.85 -5.47 5.76
N ALA A 34 -11.07 -5.81 6.78
CA ALA A 34 -9.62 -5.68 6.76
C ALA A 34 -9.00 -6.66 5.75
N GLU A 35 -9.43 -7.92 5.77
CA GLU A 35 -8.96 -8.96 4.84
C GLU A 35 -9.26 -8.56 3.38
N PHE A 36 -10.48 -8.13 3.10
CA PHE A 36 -10.88 -7.67 1.77
C PHE A 36 -10.06 -6.47 1.31
N ALA A 37 -9.88 -5.46 2.17
CA ALA A 37 -9.09 -4.28 1.84
C ALA A 37 -7.63 -4.62 1.55
N GLU A 38 -7.02 -5.46 2.40
CA GLU A 38 -5.63 -5.91 2.23
C GLU A 38 -5.44 -6.68 0.92
N GLN A 39 -6.29 -7.68 0.66
CA GLN A 39 -6.21 -8.49 -0.56
C GLN A 39 -6.41 -7.64 -1.82
N THR A 40 -7.39 -6.73 -1.79
CA THR A 40 -7.68 -5.83 -2.90
C THR A 40 -6.49 -4.91 -3.19
N LEU A 41 -5.87 -4.33 -2.16
CA LEU A 41 -4.70 -3.46 -2.33
C LEU A 41 -3.50 -4.24 -2.89
N ARG A 42 -3.22 -5.44 -2.37
CA ARG A 42 -2.13 -6.30 -2.88
C ARG A 42 -2.34 -6.65 -4.35
N MET A 43 -3.55 -7.08 -4.71
CA MET A 43 -3.91 -7.42 -6.09
C MET A 43 -3.77 -6.21 -7.03
N LEU A 44 -4.22 -5.02 -6.60
CA LEU A 44 -4.11 -3.79 -7.40
C LEU A 44 -2.64 -3.37 -7.58
N CYS A 45 -1.83 -3.44 -6.52
CA CYS A 45 -0.41 -3.13 -6.59
C CYS A 45 0.33 -4.11 -7.52
N GLU A 46 0.05 -5.40 -7.43
CA GLU A 46 0.59 -6.41 -8.34
C GLU A 46 0.21 -6.11 -9.79
N TRP A 47 -1.08 -5.85 -10.06
CA TRP A 47 -1.56 -5.51 -11.40
C TRP A 47 -0.90 -4.25 -11.97
N LYS A 48 -0.59 -3.27 -11.12
CA LYS A 48 0.10 -2.03 -11.51
C LYS A 48 1.62 -2.12 -11.46
N ASN A 49 2.19 -3.27 -11.11
CA ASN A 49 3.63 -3.46 -10.91
C ASN A 49 4.22 -2.46 -9.88
N ILE A 50 3.46 -2.21 -8.82
CA ILE A 50 3.83 -1.39 -7.67
C ILE A 50 4.35 -2.31 -6.56
N GLU A 51 5.57 -2.04 -6.11
CA GLU A 51 6.20 -2.75 -5.01
C GLU A 51 5.68 -2.22 -3.67
N ILE A 52 5.02 -3.07 -2.89
CA ILE A 52 4.66 -2.77 -1.50
C ILE A 52 5.89 -3.09 -0.64
N LEU A 53 6.50 -2.04 -0.08
CA LEU A 53 7.60 -2.21 0.87
C LEU A 53 7.06 -2.62 2.24
N GLU A 54 6.05 -1.90 2.73
CA GLU A 54 5.43 -2.09 4.04
C GLU A 54 3.94 -1.73 3.95
N MET A 55 3.11 -2.45 4.70
CA MET A 55 1.68 -2.18 4.80
C MET A 55 1.13 -2.75 6.10
N ASN A 56 0.43 -1.90 6.85
CA ASN A 56 -0.18 -2.21 8.13
C ASN A 56 -1.65 -1.77 8.09
N VAL A 57 -2.55 -2.64 8.54
CA VAL A 57 -3.99 -2.40 8.56
C VAL A 57 -4.43 -2.17 10.00
N LYS A 58 -4.89 -0.96 10.30
CA LYS A 58 -5.47 -0.56 11.59
C LYS A 58 -6.97 -0.42 11.44
N GLU A 59 -7.69 -0.45 12.57
CA GLU A 59 -9.17 -0.44 12.57
C GLU A 59 -9.77 0.79 11.85
N ASP A 60 -9.09 1.92 11.84
CA ASP A 60 -9.53 3.20 11.28
C ASP A 60 -8.64 3.75 10.15
N HIS A 61 -7.57 3.05 9.75
CA HIS A 61 -6.69 3.47 8.65
C HIS A 61 -5.74 2.37 8.18
N ILE A 62 -5.19 2.53 6.97
CA ILE A 62 -4.11 1.70 6.42
C ILE A 62 -2.91 2.60 6.15
N LEU A 63 -1.72 2.16 6.58
CA LEU A 63 -0.46 2.91 6.49
C LEU A 63 0.74 1.97 6.33
N PRO A 64 1.88 2.44 5.79
CA PRO A 64 3.18 1.78 5.95
C PRO A 64 3.60 1.77 7.42
N ASP A 65 4.28 0.72 7.86
CA ASP A 65 4.90 0.69 9.21
C ASP A 65 6.21 1.50 9.25
#